data_AF-A0A6A6Z248-F1
#
_entry.id   AF-A0A6A6Z248-F1
#
_cell.length_a   1.000
_cell.length_b   1.000
_cell.length_c   1.000
_cell.angle_alpha   90.00
_cell.angle_beta   90.00
_cell.angle_gamma   90.00
#
_symmetry.space_group_name_H-M   'P 1'
#
loop_
_entity.id
_entity.type
_entity.pdbx_description
1 polymer ?
#
loop_
_entity_poly.entity_id
_entity_poly.type
_entity_poly.pdbx_seq_one_letter_code
_entity_poly.pdbx_strand_id
1 'polypeptide(L)'
;MRSQQPYHYSRLEGADAIRLVVIQPSTDLAAPVQCSLLHASLVECEDDIVDHYVALSYVWGDQNNRRAIEVDRRTLNITASLDEALRHLRDHRNTL
;
A
#
# COMPACT_ATOMS: atom_id res chain seq x y z
N MET A 1 22.65 1.54 13.75
CA MET A 1 21.20 1.30 13.68
C MET A 1 20.60 2.40 12.81
N ARG A 2 20.08 2.10 11.62
CA ARG A 2 19.42 3.11 10.78
C ARG A 2 18.04 3.40 11.37
N SER A 3 17.88 4.56 12.00
CA SER A 3 16.58 5.08 12.40
C SER A 3 15.79 5.43 11.14
N GLN A 4 14.86 4.57 10.73
CA GLN A 4 13.91 4.90 9.66
C GLN A 4 12.98 6.00 10.17
N GLN A 5 12.78 7.03 9.33
CA GLN A 5 11.89 8.14 9.68
C GLN A 5 10.42 7.68 9.55
N PRO A 6 9.50 8.20 10.38
CA PRO A 6 8.07 7.94 10.20
C PRO A 6 7.60 8.48 8.85
N TYR A 7 6.69 7.76 8.22
CA TYR A 7 6.01 8.22 7.01
C TYR A 7 5.02 9.32 7.37
N HIS A 8 5.00 10.37 6.56
CA HIS A 8 4.07 11.49 6.70
C HIS A 8 3.27 11.61 5.40
N TYR A 9 1.94 11.55 5.52
CA TYR A 9 1.06 11.80 4.40
C TYR A 9 1.18 13.26 3.96
N SER A 10 1.45 13.48 2.67
CA SER A 10 1.35 14.77 2.01
C SER A 10 -0.11 15.08 1.67
N ARG A 11 -0.51 16.35 1.60
CA ARG A 11 -1.86 16.72 1.16
C ARG A 11 -2.11 16.24 -0.28
N LEU A 12 -3.32 15.76 -0.56
CA LEU A 12 -3.78 15.53 -1.93
C LEU A 12 -4.20 16.88 -2.53
N GLU A 13 -3.69 17.21 -3.72
CA GLU A 13 -3.97 18.46 -4.41
C GLU A 13 -4.83 18.16 -5.63
N GLY A 14 -6.02 18.78 -5.72
CA GLY A 14 -7.00 18.48 -6.77
C GLY A 14 -8.28 17.84 -6.21
N ALA A 15 -9.40 18.03 -6.90
CA ALA A 15 -10.70 17.51 -6.47
C ALA A 15 -10.87 16.00 -6.73
N ASP A 16 -10.08 15.47 -7.65
CA ASP A 16 -10.07 14.11 -8.17
C ASP A 16 -8.78 13.35 -7.82
N ALA A 17 -7.94 13.92 -6.95
CA ALA A 17 -6.68 13.33 -6.54
C ALA A 17 -6.89 12.12 -5.62
N ILE A 18 -6.21 11.02 -5.93
CA ILE A 18 -6.20 9.77 -5.18
C ILE A 18 -4.76 9.33 -4.88
N ARG A 19 -4.62 8.33 -4.01
CA ARG A 19 -3.34 7.63 -3.83
C ARG A 19 -3.44 6.20 -4.29
N LEU A 20 -2.48 5.77 -5.08
CA LEU A 20 -2.31 4.39 -5.48
C LEU A 20 -1.20 3.76 -4.63
N VAL A 21 -1.48 2.56 -4.10
CA VAL A 21 -0.51 1.77 -3.35
C VAL A 21 0.16 0.80 -4.33
N VAL A 22 1.48 0.90 -4.46
CA VAL A 22 2.27 -0.05 -5.24
C VAL A 22 3.05 -0.94 -4.29
N ILE A 23 2.67 -2.20 -4.18
CA ILE A 23 3.30 -3.17 -3.29
C ILE A 23 4.54 -3.75 -3.98
N GLN A 24 5.70 -3.71 -3.31
CA GLN A 24 6.91 -4.34 -3.81
C GLN A 24 6.75 -5.87 -3.74
N PRO A 25 7.06 -6.63 -4.81
CA PRO A 25 6.91 -8.08 -4.83
C PRO A 25 7.92 -8.76 -3.90
N SER A 26 7.50 -9.87 -3.29
CA SER A 26 8.38 -10.77 -2.54
C SER A 26 7.77 -12.16 -2.50
N THR A 27 8.59 -13.18 -2.75
CA THR A 27 8.22 -14.60 -2.72
C THR A 27 8.12 -15.16 -1.30
N ASP A 28 8.73 -14.49 -0.32
CA ASP A 28 8.61 -14.85 1.09
C ASP A 28 7.45 -14.08 1.73
N LEU A 29 6.39 -14.79 2.12
CA LEU A 29 5.22 -14.22 2.80
C LEU A 29 5.58 -13.56 4.14
N ALA A 30 6.62 -14.04 4.84
CA ALA A 30 7.09 -13.48 6.10
C ALA A 30 7.91 -12.20 5.91
N ALA A 31 8.46 -11.96 4.72
CA ALA A 31 9.23 -10.75 4.43
C ALA A 31 8.41 -9.47 4.69
N PRO A 32 9.02 -8.41 5.26
CA PRO A 32 8.33 -7.15 5.53
C PRO A 32 7.60 -6.60 4.30
N VAL A 33 6.43 -5.99 4.51
CA VAL A 33 5.71 -5.29 3.44
C VAL A 33 6.45 -3.99 3.14
N GLN A 34 6.77 -3.80 1.86
CA GLN A 34 7.33 -2.56 1.34
C GLN A 34 6.42 -2.07 0.22
N CYS A 35 6.10 -0.78 0.20
CA CYS A 35 5.30 -0.20 -0.86
C CYS A 35 5.68 1.25 -1.15
N SER A 36 5.10 1.78 -2.21
CA SER A 36 5.13 3.19 -2.56
C SER A 36 3.72 3.75 -2.65
N LEU A 37 3.57 5.03 -2.31
CA LEU A 37 2.33 5.77 -2.49
C LEU A 37 2.49 6.75 -3.63
N LEU A 38 1.81 6.47 -4.73
CA LEU A 38 1.75 7.36 -5.89
C LEU A 38 0.55 8.29 -5.75
N HIS A 39 0.74 9.56 -6.10
CA HIS A 39 -0.36 10.49 -6.28
C HIS A 39 -0.79 10.44 -7.75
N ALA A 40 -2.09 10.27 -7.98
CA ALA A 40 -2.67 10.24 -9.32
C ALA A 40 -4.01 10.98 -9.28
N SER A 41 -4.49 11.46 -10.41
CA SER A 41 -5.88 11.91 -10.57
C SER A 41 -6.75 10.77 -11.09
N LEU A 42 -8.03 10.78 -10.73
CA LEU A 42 -8.99 9.78 -11.22
C LEU A 42 -9.15 9.85 -12.75
N VAL A 43 -9.03 11.04 -13.33
CA VAL A 43 -9.12 11.24 -14.79
C VAL A 43 -7.93 10.62 -15.52
N GLU A 44 -6.70 10.79 -15.02
CA GLU A 44 -5.51 10.10 -15.57
C GLU A 44 -5.64 8.59 -15.46
N CYS A 45 -6.32 8.11 -14.41
CA CYS A 45 -6.61 6.70 -14.27
C CYS A 45 -7.55 6.19 -15.36
N GLU A 46 -8.62 6.90 -15.69
CA GLU A 46 -9.60 6.44 -16.70
C GLU A 46 -8.99 6.14 -18.09
N ASP A 47 -7.93 6.84 -18.48
CA ASP A 47 -7.28 6.68 -19.79
C ASP A 47 -6.25 5.53 -19.86
N ASP A 48 -5.68 5.07 -18.73
CA ASP A 48 -4.55 4.11 -18.67
C ASP A 48 -4.88 2.78 -17.94
N ILE A 49 -6.06 2.64 -17.29
CA ILE A 49 -6.25 1.71 -16.15
C ILE A 49 -7.48 0.80 -16.29
N VAL A 50 -7.47 -0.17 -17.20
CA VAL A 50 -8.52 -1.21 -17.18
C VAL A 50 -8.07 -2.57 -16.64
N ASP A 51 -6.77 -2.89 -16.60
CA ASP A 51 -6.38 -4.31 -16.40
C ASP A 51 -5.60 -4.71 -15.13
N HIS A 52 -5.20 -3.80 -14.22
CA HIS A 52 -4.21 -4.17 -13.18
C HIS A 52 -4.41 -3.60 -11.76
N TYR A 53 -5.64 -3.32 -11.32
CA TYR A 53 -5.89 -2.85 -9.94
C TYR A 53 -6.72 -3.83 -9.14
N VAL A 54 -6.31 -4.04 -7.89
CA VAL A 54 -7.09 -4.80 -6.92
C VAL A 54 -7.72 -3.83 -5.94
N ALA A 55 -9.05 -3.79 -5.93
CA ALA A 55 -9.79 -3.10 -4.89
C ALA A 55 -9.74 -3.91 -3.59
N LEU A 56 -9.26 -3.30 -2.51
CA LEU A 56 -9.26 -3.89 -1.17
C LEU A 56 -10.19 -3.10 -0.25
N SER A 57 -11.24 -3.76 0.25
CA SER A 57 -12.08 -3.24 1.33
C SER A 57 -11.79 -4.02 2.61
N TYR A 58 -11.29 -3.35 3.65
CA TYR A 58 -10.95 -3.97 4.93
C TYR A 58 -11.61 -3.21 6.08
N VAL A 59 -12.25 -3.92 7.00
CA VAL A 59 -12.95 -3.34 8.17
C VAL A 59 -12.73 -4.13 9.46
N TRP A 60 -11.87 -5.16 9.43
CA TRP A 60 -11.74 -6.15 10.49
C TRP A 60 -10.39 -6.02 11.18
N GLY A 61 -10.33 -6.26 12.50
CA GLY A 61 -9.09 -6.31 13.28
C GLY A 61 -9.04 -5.34 14.47
N ASP A 62 -8.08 -5.58 15.37
CA ASP A 62 -7.83 -4.71 16.53
C ASP A 62 -6.98 -3.50 16.11
N GLN A 63 -7.50 -2.29 16.33
CA GLN A 63 -6.82 -1.03 16.01
C GLN A 63 -5.55 -0.80 16.87
N ASN A 64 -5.46 -1.48 18.01
CA ASN A 64 -4.29 -1.44 18.89
C ASN A 64 -3.19 -2.40 18.41
N ASN A 65 -3.53 -3.43 17.63
CA ASN A 65 -2.57 -4.36 17.06
C ASN A 65 -1.98 -3.78 15.77
N ARG A 66 -0.86 -3.08 15.93
CA ARG A 66 -0.17 -2.39 14.83
C ARG A 66 1.06 -3.15 14.35
N ARG A 67 1.27 -3.13 13.04
CA ARG A 67 2.45 -3.65 12.33
C ARG A 67 3.14 -2.51 11.59
N ALA A 68 4.47 -2.52 11.59
CA ALA A 68 5.26 -1.55 10.84
C ALA A 68 5.50 -2.07 9.41
N ILE A 69 5.22 -1.23 8.43
CA ILE A 69 5.56 -1.44 7.02
C ILE A 69 6.48 -0.33 6.53
N GLU A 70 7.14 -0.54 5.40
CA GLU A 70 7.98 0.47 4.76
C GLU A 70 7.23 1.11 3.59
N VAL A 71 7.06 2.44 3.64
CA VAL A 71 6.51 3.25 2.54
C VAL A 71 7.54 4.26 2.14
N ASP A 72 8.03 4.19 0.90
CA ASP A 72 9.06 5.11 0.37
C ASP A 72 10.28 5.25 1.32
N ARG A 73 10.76 4.11 1.85
CA ARG A 73 11.87 3.99 2.82
C ARG A 73 11.60 4.61 4.20
N ARG A 74 10.35 4.94 4.51
CA ARG A 74 9.88 5.46 5.79
C ARG A 74 8.94 4.46 6.46
N THR A 75 8.87 4.49 7.78
CA THR A 75 8.05 3.55 8.54
C THR A 75 6.62 4.05 8.69
N LEU A 76 5.64 3.23 8.32
CA LEU A 76 4.22 3.47 8.57
C LEU A 76 3.65 2.35 9.44
N ASN A 77 2.92 2.72 10.49
CA ASN A 77 2.22 1.75 11.34
C ASN A 77 0.79 1.56 10.85
N ILE A 78 0.44 0.34 10.48
CA ILE A 78 -0.90 -0.07 10.01
C ILE A 78 -1.48 -1.14 10.93
N THR A 79 -2.75 -1.48 10.78
CA THR A 79 -3.35 -2.61 11.51
C THR A 79 -2.78 -3.94 11.02
N ALA A 80 -2.73 -4.94 11.90
CA ALA A 80 -2.30 -6.29 11.52
C ALA A 80 -3.13 -6.90 10.39
N SER A 81 -4.43 -6.62 10.35
CA SER A 81 -5.31 -7.07 9.26
C SER A 81 -4.96 -6.47 7.90
N LEU A 82 -4.54 -5.20 7.86
CA LEU A 82 -4.08 -4.58 6.62
C LEU A 82 -2.71 -5.13 6.22
N ASP A 83 -1.80 -5.38 7.16
CA ASP A 83 -0.51 -6.02 6.87
C ASP A 83 -0.70 -7.41 6.23
N GLU A 84 -1.56 -8.24 6.81
CA GLU A 84 -1.90 -9.56 6.26
C GLU A 84 -2.52 -9.45 4.86
N ALA A 85 -3.50 -8.56 4.67
CA ALA A 85 -4.12 -8.34 3.37
C ALA A 85 -3.09 -7.92 2.31
N LEU A 86 -2.20 -6.97 2.63
CA LEU A 86 -1.15 -6.51 1.71
C LEU A 86 -0.15 -7.63 1.38
N ARG A 87 0.20 -8.50 2.34
CA ARG A 87 1.06 -9.68 2.09
C ARG A 87 0.44 -10.65 1.10
N HIS A 88 -0.86 -10.91 1.21
CA HIS A 88 -1.57 -11.78 0.28
C HIS A 88 -1.75 -11.16 -1.11
N LEU A 89 -1.94 -9.84 -1.17
CA LEU A 89 -1.99 -9.10 -2.44
C LEU A 89 -0.63 -9.00 -3.14
N ARG A 90 0.48 -9.00 -2.37
CA ARG A 90 1.84 -9.00 -2.91
C ARG A 90 2.13 -10.19 -3.84
N ASP A 91 1.48 -11.32 -3.58
CA ASP A 91 1.65 -12.57 -4.32
C ASP A 91 0.62 -12.74 -5.45
N HIS A 92 -0.36 -11.83 -5.55
CA HIS A 92 -1.29 -11.74 -6.69
C HIS A 92 -0.62 -11.14 -7.93
N ARG A 93 0.62 -11.56 -8.24
CA ARG A 93 1.13 -11.45 -9.60
C ARG A 93 0.30 -12.41 -10.45
N ASN A 94 -0.65 -11.83 -11.19
CA ASN A 94 -1.17 -12.28 -12.47
C ASN A 94 -0.42 -13.53 -12.99
N THR A 95 -0.95 -14.71 -12.66
CA THR A 95 -0.67 -15.92 -13.42
C THR A 95 -1.43 -15.75 -14.74
N LEU A 96 -0.79 -15.10 -15.70
CA LEU A 96 -1.13 -15.22 -17.11
C LEU A 96 -0.08 -16.13 -17.76
#